data_AF-A0A478FQB0-F1
#
_entry.id   AF-A0A478FQB0-F1
#
_cell.length_a   1.000
_cell.length_b   1.000
_cell.length_c   1.000
_cell.angle_alpha   90.00
_cell.angle_beta   90.00
_cell.angle_gamma   90.00
#
_symmetry.space_group_name_H-M   'P 1'
#
loop_
_entity.id
_entity.type
_entity.pdbx_description
1 polymer ?
#
loop_
_entity_poly.entity_id
_entity_poly.type
_entity_poly.pdbx_seq_one_letter_code
_entity_poly.pdbx_strand_id
1 'polypeptide(L)'
;MTTINIAVNAVSLITGTAAITYVATGESLDWTAVRVWDQFYKNLLSIEDLETNDENWALWAERWAALVHNTYEDTNTTKELKLKTDYWKNQVIKADSNNKLKEGSRDNLDKKKTWAKDTAQRKELLESVKKLQDECKWAYGRYINRSINWDRSWFKSLSRRATGEDKKDTDEENYKYWSDVYLACSKSGSVSELPIAWLTEKNVELYKQYYVPEQKTE
;
A
#
# COMPACT_ATOMS: atom_id res chain seq x y z
N MET A 1 -0.52 46.09 34.51
CA MET A 1 0.49 45.86 33.44
C MET A 1 1.30 44.66 33.90
N THR A 2 1.35 43.53 33.22
CA THR A 2 1.29 43.31 31.77
C THR A 2 0.57 41.99 31.50
N THR A 3 -0.49 42.06 30.70
CA THR A 3 -1.10 40.90 30.04
C THR A 3 -0.17 40.49 28.91
N ILE A 4 0.28 39.23 28.88
CA ILE A 4 0.79 38.61 27.65
C ILE A 4 -0.10 37.40 27.36
N ASN A 5 -0.89 37.56 26.31
CA ASN A 5 -1.70 36.52 25.69
C ASN A 5 -0.81 35.35 25.26
N ILE A 6 -1.00 34.19 25.89
CA ILE A 6 -0.73 32.89 25.25
C ILE A 6 -2.06 32.15 25.19
N ALA A 7 -2.98 32.69 24.39
CA ALA A 7 -4.07 31.93 23.80
C ALA A 7 -3.67 31.68 22.33
N VAL A 8 -3.94 30.46 21.85
CA VAL A 8 -3.65 29.93 20.49
C VAL A 8 -2.25 29.31 20.32
N ASN A 9 -2.06 28.10 20.87
CA ASN A 9 -1.30 27.00 20.22
C ASN A 9 -1.30 25.67 21.00
N ALA A 10 -1.98 25.58 22.14
CA ALA A 10 -2.12 24.29 22.85
C ALA A 10 -3.14 23.32 22.21
N VAL A 11 -3.99 23.79 21.28
CA VAL A 11 -5.00 22.95 20.59
C VAL A 11 -4.48 22.37 19.27
N SER A 12 -3.37 22.89 18.73
CA SER A 12 -2.78 22.43 17.46
C SER A 12 -1.64 21.42 17.60
N LEU A 13 -1.06 21.26 18.80
CA LEU A 13 -0.07 20.20 19.07
C LEU A 13 -0.66 18.95 19.75
N ILE A 14 -1.82 19.05 20.40
CA ILE A 14 -2.44 17.93 21.12
C ILE A 14 -3.26 17.03 20.17
N THR A 15 -3.71 17.55 19.03
CA THR A 15 -4.31 16.75 17.94
C THR A 15 -3.29 15.96 17.12
N GLY A 16 -2.00 16.33 17.17
CA GLY A 16 -0.92 15.66 16.45
C GLY A 16 -0.35 14.41 17.13
N THR A 17 -0.50 14.28 18.46
CA THR A 17 0.02 13.15 19.24
C THR A 17 -1.05 12.16 19.69
N ALA A 18 -2.31 12.58 19.87
CA ALA A 18 -3.40 11.67 20.19
C ALA A 18 -3.75 10.71 19.02
N ALA A 19 -3.52 11.12 17.76
CA ALA A 19 -3.79 10.28 16.60
C ALA A 19 -2.81 9.09 16.46
N ILE A 20 -1.59 9.20 16.99
CA ILE A 20 -0.66 8.06 17.15
C ILE A 20 -1.21 7.08 18.20
N THR A 21 -2.03 7.55 19.15
CA THR A 21 -2.63 6.76 20.23
C THR A 21 -3.91 6.02 19.81
N TYR A 22 -4.71 6.53 18.87
CA TYR A 22 -6.02 5.93 18.52
C TYR A 22 -5.96 4.71 17.59
N VAL A 23 -4.88 4.51 16.84
CA VAL A 23 -4.71 3.29 16.01
C VAL A 23 -4.42 2.05 16.88
N ALA A 24 -4.08 2.27 18.15
CA ALA A 24 -3.83 1.26 19.17
C ALA A 24 -4.94 1.22 20.25
N THR A 25 -6.19 1.58 19.94
CA THR A 25 -7.30 1.41 20.90
C THR A 25 -8.40 0.58 20.28
N GLY A 26 -8.62 -0.58 20.89
CA GLY A 26 -9.57 -1.61 20.48
C GLY A 26 -11.01 -1.13 20.36
N GLU A 27 -11.74 -1.91 19.56
CA GLU A 27 -13.15 -1.78 19.18
C GLU A 27 -13.54 -0.49 18.42
N SER A 28 -13.56 -0.58 17.09
CA SER A 28 -14.18 0.45 16.26
C SER A 28 -15.69 0.22 16.12
N LEU A 29 -16.50 1.10 16.70
CA LEU A 29 -17.80 1.45 16.11
C LEU A 29 -17.54 2.11 14.75
N ASP A 30 -18.48 2.07 13.79
CA ASP A 30 -18.23 2.54 12.40
C ASP A 30 -17.64 3.96 12.29
N TRP A 31 -17.84 4.82 13.29
CA TRP A 31 -17.34 6.20 13.36
C TRP A 31 -15.89 6.35 13.84
N THR A 32 -15.25 5.31 14.41
CA THR A 32 -13.85 5.31 14.87
C THR A 32 -12.94 4.42 14.01
N ALA A 33 -13.44 3.90 12.89
CA ALA A 33 -12.69 2.99 12.03
C ALA A 33 -11.62 3.74 11.22
N VAL A 34 -10.35 3.38 11.40
CA VAL A 34 -9.19 4.00 10.73
C VAL A 34 -8.75 3.14 9.55
N ARG A 35 -8.67 3.74 8.35
CA ARG A 35 -8.19 3.04 7.15
C ARG A 35 -6.69 3.19 6.97
N VAL A 36 -6.12 2.34 6.12
CA VAL A 36 -4.71 2.40 5.72
C VAL A 36 -4.33 3.77 5.18
N TRP A 37 -5.18 4.38 4.34
CA TRP A 37 -4.94 5.74 3.86
C TRP A 37 -4.86 6.75 5.00
N ASP A 38 -5.86 6.74 5.90
CA ASP A 38 -5.98 7.75 6.95
C ASP A 38 -4.72 7.78 7.84
N GLN A 39 -4.12 6.62 8.10
CA GLN A 39 -2.90 6.50 8.89
C GLN A 39 -1.61 6.76 8.11
N PHE A 40 -1.51 6.32 6.85
CA PHE A 40 -0.25 6.24 6.12
C PHE A 40 -0.16 7.11 4.87
N TYR A 41 -1.13 7.98 4.57
CA TYR A 41 -1.20 8.76 3.33
C TYR A 41 0.10 9.52 2.99
N LYS A 42 0.86 9.98 3.99
CA LYS A 42 2.13 10.70 3.77
C LYS A 42 3.16 9.85 3.03
N ASN A 43 3.15 8.54 3.23
CA ASN A 43 4.07 7.57 2.63
C ASN A 43 3.56 6.99 1.30
N LEU A 44 2.27 7.19 0.98
CA LEU A 44 1.58 6.53 -0.13
C LEU A 44 1.43 7.47 -1.33
N LEU A 45 1.42 6.91 -2.55
CA LEU A 45 1.12 7.65 -3.78
C LEU A 45 -0.34 8.14 -3.76
N SER A 46 -0.61 9.32 -4.32
CA SER A 46 -1.99 9.80 -4.44
C SER A 46 -2.75 9.02 -5.51
N ILE A 47 -4.07 8.92 -5.30
CA ILE A 47 -5.00 8.33 -6.27
C ILE A 47 -5.70 9.47 -7.00
N GLU A 48 -5.19 9.81 -8.18
CA GLU A 48 -5.72 10.87 -9.04
C GLU A 48 -5.95 10.35 -10.46
N ASP A 49 -6.53 11.20 -11.32
CA ASP A 49 -6.82 10.87 -12.71
C ASP A 49 -5.54 10.49 -13.49
N LEU A 50 -5.58 9.39 -14.24
CA LEU A 50 -4.44 8.92 -15.05
C LEU A 50 -4.54 9.35 -16.53
N GLU A 51 -5.74 9.77 -16.96
CA GLU A 51 -6.04 10.12 -18.35
C GLU A 51 -5.67 11.56 -18.64
N THR A 52 -5.88 12.46 -17.68
CA THR A 52 -5.71 13.92 -17.88
C THR A 52 -4.65 14.58 -17.01
N ASN A 53 -4.17 13.94 -15.94
CA ASN A 53 -3.12 14.50 -15.09
C ASN A 53 -1.76 13.86 -15.45
N ASP A 54 -0.92 14.64 -16.13
CA ASP A 54 0.38 14.17 -16.65
C ASP A 54 1.39 13.86 -15.53
N GLU A 55 1.37 14.61 -14.43
CA GLU A 55 2.25 14.36 -13.29
C GLU A 55 1.90 13.06 -12.59
N ASN A 56 0.61 12.84 -12.35
CA ASN A 56 0.12 11.60 -11.75
C ASN A 56 0.32 10.39 -12.68
N TRP A 57 0.11 10.57 -13.99
CA TRP A 57 0.47 9.57 -14.99
C TRP A 57 1.93 9.15 -14.88
N ALA A 58 2.85 10.12 -14.87
CA ALA A 58 4.28 9.87 -14.83
C ALA A 58 4.69 9.09 -13.55
N LEU A 59 4.12 9.45 -12.40
CA LEU A 59 4.38 8.75 -11.13
C LEU A 59 3.96 7.27 -11.20
N TRP A 60 2.73 6.99 -11.62
CA TRP A 60 2.19 5.64 -11.66
C TRP A 60 2.81 4.79 -12.77
N ALA A 61 3.09 5.36 -13.94
CA ALA A 61 3.73 4.66 -15.05
C ALA A 61 5.19 4.30 -14.73
N GLU A 62 5.94 5.19 -14.08
CA GLU A 62 7.28 4.88 -13.60
C GLU A 62 7.27 3.75 -12.56
N ARG A 63 6.33 3.81 -11.60
CA ARG A 63 6.16 2.76 -10.60
C ARG A 63 5.84 1.41 -11.24
N TRP A 64 4.92 1.39 -12.19
CA TRP A 64 4.56 0.17 -12.94
C TRP A 64 5.78 -0.42 -13.65
N ALA A 65 6.53 0.39 -14.40
CA ALA A 65 7.72 -0.06 -15.13
C ALA A 65 8.78 -0.66 -14.19
N ALA A 66 9.02 -0.03 -13.04
CA ALA A 66 9.93 -0.55 -12.02
C ALA A 66 9.48 -1.90 -11.46
N LEU A 67 8.19 -2.03 -11.12
CA LEU A 67 7.64 -3.28 -10.59
C LEU A 67 7.76 -4.42 -11.62
N VAL A 68 7.38 -4.17 -12.87
CA VAL A 68 7.47 -5.15 -13.97
C VAL A 68 8.91 -5.61 -14.16
N HIS A 69 9.84 -4.67 -14.31
CA HIS A 69 11.25 -4.95 -14.53
C HIS A 69 11.84 -5.79 -13.38
N ASN A 70 11.68 -5.33 -12.13
CA ASN A 70 12.25 -6.00 -10.96
C ASN A 70 11.65 -7.42 -10.74
N THR A 71 10.40 -7.61 -11.14
CA THR A 71 9.67 -8.87 -10.93
C THR A 71 10.01 -9.91 -12.00
N TYR A 72 10.12 -9.51 -13.27
CA TYR A 72 10.23 -10.46 -14.39
C TYR A 72 11.58 -10.48 -15.11
N GLU A 73 12.42 -9.49 -14.90
CA GLU A 73 13.77 -9.52 -15.46
C GLU A 73 14.72 -10.09 -14.42
N ASP A 74 15.53 -11.05 -14.87
CA ASP A 74 16.52 -11.75 -14.04
C ASP A 74 17.70 -10.82 -13.76
N THR A 75 17.42 -9.88 -12.88
CA THR A 75 18.33 -8.83 -12.44
C THR A 75 18.79 -9.17 -11.02
N ASN A 76 20.05 -8.84 -10.71
CA ASN A 76 20.64 -8.83 -9.35
C ASN A 76 19.97 -7.81 -8.41
N THR A 77 18.70 -7.51 -8.65
CA THR A 77 17.87 -6.60 -7.89
C THR A 77 17.60 -7.19 -6.51
N THR A 78 17.81 -6.38 -5.47
CA THR A 78 17.57 -6.73 -4.08
C THR A 78 16.15 -7.26 -3.89
N LYS A 79 15.99 -8.31 -3.07
CA LYS A 79 14.68 -8.93 -2.75
C LYS A 79 13.62 -7.92 -2.28
N GLU A 80 14.05 -6.79 -1.72
CA GLU A 80 13.22 -5.70 -1.21
C GLU A 80 12.45 -4.94 -2.31
N LEU A 81 12.88 -5.06 -3.56
CA LEU A 81 12.26 -4.40 -4.71
C LEU A 81 11.45 -5.37 -5.60
N LYS A 82 11.34 -6.65 -5.20
CA LYS A 82 10.63 -7.69 -5.95
C LYS A 82 9.30 -8.02 -5.28
N LEU A 83 8.25 -8.17 -6.11
CA LEU A 83 6.95 -8.67 -5.64
C LEU A 83 7.09 -10.10 -5.12
N LYS A 84 6.46 -10.38 -3.98
CA LYS A 84 6.53 -11.66 -3.28
C LYS A 84 5.36 -12.56 -3.65
N THR A 85 4.15 -12.03 -3.68
CA THR A 85 2.91 -12.80 -3.86
C THR A 85 2.59 -13.08 -5.32
N ASP A 86 2.04 -14.27 -5.57
CA ASP A 86 1.55 -14.65 -6.89
C ASP A 86 0.32 -13.84 -7.30
N TYR A 87 -0.47 -13.36 -6.34
CA TYR A 87 -1.58 -12.46 -6.61
C TYR A 87 -1.11 -11.21 -7.38
N TRP A 88 -0.13 -10.47 -6.85
CA TRP A 88 0.36 -9.25 -7.49
C TRP A 88 0.99 -9.52 -8.86
N LYS A 89 1.77 -10.60 -8.96
CA LYS A 89 2.40 -11.04 -10.21
C LYS A 89 1.36 -11.40 -11.26
N ASN A 90 0.36 -12.19 -10.92
CA ASN A 90 -0.55 -12.79 -11.91
C ASN A 90 -1.81 -11.97 -12.16
N GLN A 91 -2.25 -11.16 -11.19
CA GLN A 91 -3.48 -10.39 -11.29
C GLN A 91 -3.23 -8.92 -11.56
N VAL A 92 -2.28 -8.29 -10.86
CA VAL A 92 -2.13 -6.83 -10.93
C VAL A 92 -1.20 -6.42 -12.06
N ILE A 93 0.05 -6.87 -12.02
CA ILE A 93 1.05 -6.52 -13.02
C ILE A 93 0.92 -7.43 -14.25
N LYS A 94 0.74 -8.75 -14.07
CA LYS A 94 0.65 -9.78 -15.13
C LYS A 94 1.94 -9.96 -15.93
N ALA A 95 2.13 -11.16 -16.47
CA ALA A 95 3.28 -11.47 -17.33
C ALA A 95 3.30 -10.65 -18.63
N ASP A 96 2.13 -10.36 -19.22
CA ASP A 96 2.03 -9.57 -20.46
C ASP A 96 2.56 -8.14 -20.31
N SER A 97 2.56 -7.58 -19.10
CA SER A 97 3.18 -6.27 -18.85
C SER A 97 4.69 -6.29 -19.12
N ASN A 98 5.37 -7.43 -18.94
CA ASN A 98 6.77 -7.58 -19.30
C ASN A 98 6.99 -7.49 -20.81
N ASN A 99 6.06 -8.04 -21.60
CA ASN A 99 6.13 -7.94 -23.06
C ASN A 99 5.97 -6.49 -23.51
N LYS A 100 4.95 -5.78 -23.00
CA LYS A 100 4.77 -4.34 -23.25
C LYS A 100 6.02 -3.53 -22.89
N LEU A 101 6.60 -3.78 -21.72
CA LEU A 101 7.81 -3.07 -21.28
C LEU A 101 9.01 -3.33 -22.21
N LYS A 102 9.18 -4.56 -22.69
CA LYS A 102 10.27 -4.96 -23.60
C LYS A 102 10.07 -4.45 -25.04
N GLU A 103 8.83 -4.36 -25.50
CA GLU A 103 8.47 -3.74 -26.79
C GLU A 103 8.81 -2.25 -26.78
N GLY A 104 8.51 -1.57 -25.66
CA GLY A 104 8.82 -0.18 -25.45
C GLY A 104 10.31 0.15 -25.33
N SER A 105 11.06 -0.69 -24.60
CA SER A 105 12.50 -0.54 -24.46
C SER A 105 13.14 -1.85 -23.99
N ARG A 106 14.13 -2.36 -24.74
CA ARG A 106 14.94 -3.51 -24.32
C ARG A 106 16.10 -3.13 -23.39
N ASP A 107 16.28 -1.84 -23.14
CA ASP A 107 17.42 -1.31 -22.40
C ASP A 107 17.26 -1.43 -20.87
N ASN A 108 18.12 -0.74 -20.12
CA ASN A 108 18.10 -0.70 -18.65
C ASN A 108 16.81 -0.07 -18.07
N LEU A 109 16.63 -0.23 -16.76
CA LEU A 109 15.45 0.22 -16.03
C LEU A 109 15.14 1.71 -16.23
N ASP A 110 16.15 2.59 -16.24
CA ASP A 110 15.92 4.04 -16.33
C ASP A 110 15.30 4.45 -17.67
N LYS A 111 15.74 3.82 -18.75
CA LYS A 111 15.12 4.03 -20.07
C LYS A 111 13.72 3.47 -20.13
N LYS A 112 13.48 2.29 -19.54
CA LYS A 112 12.13 1.69 -19.43
C LYS A 112 11.16 2.59 -18.67
N LYS A 113 11.61 3.17 -17.55
CA LYS A 113 10.83 4.16 -16.79
C LYS A 113 10.56 5.42 -17.61
N THR A 114 11.57 5.93 -18.30
CA THR A 114 11.44 7.14 -19.14
C THR A 114 10.43 6.91 -20.27
N TRP A 115 10.50 5.75 -20.94
CA TRP A 115 9.54 5.36 -21.95
C TRP A 115 8.11 5.26 -21.40
N ALA A 116 7.92 4.58 -20.26
CA ALA A 116 6.58 4.39 -19.70
C ALA A 116 5.90 5.72 -19.31
N LYS A 117 6.69 6.71 -18.88
CA LYS A 117 6.20 8.04 -18.49
C LYS A 117 5.70 8.88 -19.67
N ASP A 118 6.17 8.61 -20.89
CA ASP A 118 5.79 9.39 -22.05
C ASP A 118 4.28 9.31 -22.28
N THR A 119 3.64 10.48 -22.37
CA THR A 119 2.20 10.62 -22.63
C THR A 119 1.77 9.95 -23.93
N ALA A 120 2.66 9.79 -24.91
CA ALA A 120 2.40 9.05 -26.14
C ALA A 120 2.08 7.57 -25.87
N GLN A 121 2.62 6.99 -24.80
CA GLN A 121 2.41 5.58 -24.41
C GLN A 121 1.16 5.40 -23.54
N ARG A 122 0.53 6.51 -23.09
CA ARG A 122 -0.60 6.47 -22.15
C ARG A 122 -1.70 5.54 -22.60
N LYS A 123 -2.13 5.65 -23.86
CA LYS A 123 -3.22 4.83 -24.40
C LYS A 123 -2.94 3.33 -24.30
N GLU A 124 -1.70 2.91 -24.53
CA GLU A 124 -1.30 1.50 -24.51
C GLU A 124 -1.15 0.93 -23.10
N LEU A 125 -0.63 1.77 -22.20
CA LEU A 125 -0.28 1.40 -20.83
C LEU A 125 -1.42 1.67 -19.83
N LEU A 126 -2.42 2.46 -20.19
CA LEU A 126 -3.47 2.95 -19.28
C LEU A 126 -4.13 1.82 -18.49
N GLU A 127 -4.54 0.74 -19.14
CA GLU A 127 -5.19 -0.37 -18.45
C GLU A 127 -4.28 -1.00 -17.39
N SER A 128 -3.00 -1.21 -17.73
CA SER A 128 -2.02 -1.81 -16.82
C SER A 128 -1.71 -0.91 -15.63
N VAL A 129 -1.50 0.40 -15.89
CA VAL A 129 -1.19 1.39 -14.86
C VAL A 129 -2.41 1.66 -13.97
N LYS A 130 -3.62 1.71 -14.55
CA LYS A 130 -4.87 1.85 -13.83
C LYS A 130 -5.14 0.65 -12.92
N LYS A 131 -4.85 -0.57 -13.39
CA LYS A 131 -5.01 -1.77 -12.56
C LYS A 131 -4.12 -1.73 -11.32
N LEU A 132 -2.88 -1.25 -11.45
CA LEU A 132 -1.99 -0.98 -10.33
C LEU A 132 -2.57 0.07 -9.37
N GLN A 133 -3.02 1.22 -9.89
CA GLN A 133 -3.61 2.29 -9.06
C GLN A 133 -4.89 1.81 -8.35
N ASP A 134 -5.75 1.06 -9.02
CA ASP A 134 -6.99 0.50 -8.46
C ASP A 134 -6.71 -0.50 -7.33
N GLU A 135 -5.66 -1.31 -7.45
CA GLU A 135 -5.25 -2.19 -6.36
C GLU A 135 -4.80 -1.39 -5.13
N CYS A 136 -3.99 -0.36 -5.34
CA CYS A 136 -3.59 0.53 -4.26
C CYS A 136 -4.80 1.23 -3.63
N LYS A 137 -5.73 1.77 -4.44
CA LYS A 137 -6.99 2.37 -3.97
C LYS A 137 -7.81 1.38 -3.12
N TRP A 138 -7.88 0.11 -3.53
CA TRP A 138 -8.57 -0.92 -2.77
C TRP A 138 -7.91 -1.18 -1.41
N ALA A 139 -6.57 -1.29 -1.38
CA ALA A 139 -5.79 -1.51 -0.18
C ALA A 139 -5.88 -0.33 0.79
N TYR A 140 -5.85 0.91 0.26
CA TYR A 140 -6.00 2.15 1.02
C TYR A 140 -7.32 2.21 1.79
N GLY A 141 -8.36 1.55 1.28
CA GLY A 141 -9.68 1.47 1.92
C GLY A 141 -9.82 0.41 3.02
N ARG A 142 -8.78 -0.39 3.31
CA ARG A 142 -8.83 -1.44 4.34
C ARG A 142 -8.69 -0.84 5.73
N TYR A 143 -9.37 -1.41 6.72
CA TYR A 143 -9.32 -0.93 8.11
C TYR A 143 -8.21 -1.60 8.91
N ILE A 144 -7.49 -0.80 9.69
CA ILE A 144 -6.39 -1.23 10.55
C ILE A 144 -6.91 -1.70 11.92
N ASN A 145 -7.92 -1.01 12.46
CA ASN A 145 -8.44 -1.17 13.82
C ASN A 145 -9.72 -2.03 13.92
N ARG A 146 -10.06 -2.81 12.87
CA ARG A 146 -11.15 -3.79 12.90
C ARG A 146 -10.67 -5.21 13.15
N SER A 147 -11.52 -6.01 13.83
CA SER A 147 -11.27 -7.42 14.16
C SER A 147 -10.66 -8.19 12.99
N ILE A 148 -9.75 -9.12 13.31
CA ILE A 148 -9.10 -10.00 12.34
C ILE A 148 -10.13 -10.73 11.46
N ASN A 149 -11.35 -10.99 11.95
CA ASN A 149 -12.37 -11.70 11.18
C ASN A 149 -13.38 -10.78 10.46
N TRP A 150 -13.19 -9.46 10.52
CA TRP A 150 -14.11 -8.50 9.92
C TRP A 150 -13.88 -8.35 8.40
N ASP A 151 -14.96 -8.16 7.64
CA ASP A 151 -14.99 -8.21 6.17
C ASP A 151 -14.04 -7.21 5.47
N ARG A 152 -13.81 -6.05 6.09
CA ARG A 152 -12.95 -4.98 5.57
C ARG A 152 -11.62 -4.83 6.32
N SER A 153 -11.29 -5.78 7.19
CA SER A 153 -10.03 -5.76 7.94
C SER A 153 -8.84 -6.02 7.03
N TRP A 154 -7.75 -5.28 7.26
CA TRP A 154 -6.50 -5.52 6.56
C TRP A 154 -5.83 -6.88 6.90
N PHE A 155 -6.22 -7.51 8.01
CA PHE A 155 -5.74 -8.85 8.40
C PHE A 155 -6.29 -9.97 7.50
N LYS A 156 -7.33 -9.70 6.72
CA LYS A 156 -7.95 -10.66 5.78
C LYS A 156 -7.95 -10.17 4.35
N SER A 157 -7.20 -9.10 4.05
CA SER A 157 -7.21 -8.48 2.73
C SER A 157 -6.90 -9.46 1.62
N LEU A 158 -5.81 -10.23 1.73
CA LEU A 158 -5.44 -11.16 0.67
C LEU A 158 -6.54 -12.20 0.43
N SER A 159 -7.11 -12.77 1.50
CA SER A 159 -8.20 -13.76 1.40
C SER A 159 -9.50 -13.23 0.82
N ARG A 160 -9.64 -11.90 0.67
CA ARG A 160 -10.77 -11.28 -0.03
C ARG A 160 -10.43 -10.87 -1.45
N ARG A 161 -9.14 -10.81 -1.77
CA ARG A 161 -8.61 -10.26 -3.00
C ARG A 161 -8.09 -11.32 -3.97
N ALA A 162 -7.47 -12.37 -3.43
CA ALA A 162 -6.86 -13.46 -4.17
C ALA A 162 -7.78 -14.67 -4.39
N THR A 163 -8.82 -14.85 -3.58
CA THR A 163 -9.65 -16.06 -3.63
C THR A 163 -11.07 -15.75 -4.13
N GLY A 164 -11.38 -16.30 -5.30
CA GLY A 164 -12.74 -16.37 -5.82
C GLY A 164 -13.50 -17.55 -5.22
N GLU A 165 -13.62 -17.58 -3.88
CA GLU A 165 -14.22 -18.63 -3.03
C GLU A 165 -13.21 -19.60 -2.35
N ASP A 166 -13.45 -19.84 -1.06
CA ASP A 166 -12.99 -20.91 -0.14
C ASP A 166 -11.53 -21.10 0.30
N LYS A 167 -10.51 -20.40 -0.23
CA LYS A 167 -9.17 -20.44 0.39
C LYS A 167 -8.99 -19.35 1.45
N LYS A 168 -8.75 -19.77 2.70
CA LYS A 168 -8.23 -18.89 3.75
C LYS A 168 -6.71 -18.79 3.56
N ASP A 169 -6.23 -17.60 3.20
CA ASP A 169 -4.79 -17.33 3.21
C ASP A 169 -4.24 -17.34 4.64
N THR A 170 -2.98 -17.74 4.79
CA THR A 170 -2.29 -17.67 6.08
C THR A 170 -1.91 -16.23 6.40
N ASP A 171 -1.64 -15.97 7.68
CA ASP A 171 -1.17 -14.66 8.14
C ASP A 171 0.13 -14.26 7.40
N GLU A 172 1.03 -15.21 7.15
CA GLU A 172 2.29 -14.99 6.42
C GLU A 172 2.07 -14.53 4.98
N GLU A 173 1.12 -15.15 4.27
CA GLU A 173 0.76 -14.72 2.91
C GLU A 173 0.13 -13.33 2.92
N ASN A 174 -0.70 -13.03 3.92
CA ASN A 174 -1.24 -11.68 4.08
C ASN A 174 -0.13 -10.65 4.37
N TYR A 175 0.91 -10.99 5.15
CA TYR A 175 2.06 -10.10 5.34
C TYR A 175 2.87 -9.88 4.06
N LYS A 176 3.07 -10.92 3.25
CA LYS A 176 3.70 -10.78 1.93
C LYS A 176 2.88 -9.87 1.03
N TYR A 177 1.55 -10.01 1.05
CA TYR A 177 0.65 -9.11 0.32
C TYR A 177 0.82 -7.66 0.75
N TRP A 178 0.84 -7.38 2.06
CA TRP A 178 1.03 -6.01 2.55
C TRP A 178 2.44 -5.46 2.31
N SER A 179 3.44 -6.32 2.23
CA SER A 179 4.78 -5.96 1.75
C SER A 179 4.74 -5.53 0.27
N ASP A 180 4.01 -6.26 -0.58
CA ASP A 180 3.84 -5.93 -1.99
C ASP A 180 3.00 -4.65 -2.18
N VAL A 181 1.94 -4.46 -1.39
CA VAL A 181 1.17 -3.21 -1.36
C VAL A 181 2.09 -2.04 -1.04
N TYR A 182 2.93 -2.14 -0.01
CA TYR A 182 3.83 -1.03 0.31
C TYR A 182 4.84 -0.77 -0.81
N LEU A 183 5.46 -1.83 -1.35
CA LEU A 183 6.38 -1.73 -2.48
C LEU A 183 5.74 -1.04 -3.69
N ALA A 184 4.50 -1.40 -4.01
CA ALA A 184 3.79 -0.90 -5.18
C ALA A 184 3.18 0.49 -4.98
N CYS A 185 2.70 0.78 -3.78
CA CYS A 185 1.85 1.93 -3.52
C CYS A 185 2.56 3.05 -2.73
N SER A 186 3.80 2.86 -2.29
CA SER A 186 4.56 3.88 -1.57
C SER A 186 5.32 4.83 -2.51
N LYS A 187 5.59 6.04 -2.01
CA LYS A 187 6.44 7.02 -2.68
C LYS A 187 7.88 6.51 -2.82
N SER A 188 8.41 5.81 -1.82
CA SER A 188 9.77 5.28 -1.84
C SER A 188 9.92 4.08 -2.77
N GLY A 189 8.92 3.20 -2.81
CA GLY A 189 9.00 1.99 -3.62
C GLY A 189 9.99 0.96 -3.11
N SER A 190 10.21 0.95 -1.80
CA SER A 190 11.08 -0.01 -1.14
C SER A 190 10.47 -0.40 0.19
N VAL A 191 10.53 -1.70 0.50
CA VAL A 191 10.08 -2.24 1.80
C VAL A 191 11.13 -2.04 2.90
N SER A 192 12.30 -1.47 2.60
CA SER A 192 13.27 -1.04 3.60
C SER A 192 12.78 0.16 4.42
N GLU A 193 11.84 0.94 3.89
CA GLU A 193 11.32 2.17 4.49
C GLU A 193 9.88 2.01 4.97
N LEU A 194 9.52 0.84 5.51
CA LEU A 194 8.19 0.61 6.04
C LEU A 194 7.92 1.54 7.24
N PRO A 195 6.77 2.25 7.29
CA PRO A 195 6.44 3.07 8.44
C PRO A 195 6.21 2.18 9.65
N ILE A 196 6.43 2.75 10.84
CA ILE A 196 6.09 2.10 12.09
C ILE A 196 4.62 1.68 12.05
N ALA A 197 4.36 0.48 12.57
CA ALA A 197 3.05 -0.14 12.58
C ALA A 197 2.52 -0.57 11.20
N TRP A 198 3.25 -0.48 10.08
CA TRP A 198 2.80 -1.19 8.88
C TRP A 198 2.61 -2.70 9.13
N LEU A 199 1.60 -3.32 8.52
CA LEU A 199 1.27 -4.72 8.79
C LEU A 199 2.41 -5.62 8.32
N THR A 200 3.10 -6.19 9.30
CA THR A 200 4.20 -7.13 9.13
C THR A 200 4.13 -8.16 10.25
N GLU A 201 4.84 -9.28 10.08
CA GLU A 201 4.97 -10.30 11.12
C GLU A 201 5.48 -9.71 12.45
N LYS A 202 6.45 -8.80 12.40
CA LYS A 202 7.07 -8.18 13.59
C LYS A 202 6.14 -7.21 14.33
N ASN A 203 5.23 -6.56 13.61
CA ASN A 203 4.36 -5.53 14.18
C ASN A 203 2.94 -6.05 14.45
N VAL A 204 2.63 -7.32 14.15
CA VAL A 204 1.28 -7.86 14.34
C VAL A 204 0.85 -7.85 15.80
N GLU A 205 1.79 -7.99 16.74
CA GLU A 205 1.52 -7.96 18.19
C GLU A 205 0.96 -6.61 18.63
N LEU A 206 1.42 -5.51 18.04
CA LEU A 206 0.91 -4.15 18.28
C LEU A 206 -0.60 -4.06 17.99
N TYR A 207 -1.11 -4.97 17.18
CA TYR A 207 -2.51 -5.03 16.81
C TYR A 207 -3.27 -6.11 17.55
N LYS A 208 -2.70 -7.32 17.68
CA LYS A 208 -3.35 -8.48 18.33
C LYS A 208 -3.76 -8.19 19.79
N GLN A 209 -2.99 -7.39 20.52
CA GLN A 209 -3.28 -6.96 21.89
C GLN A 209 -4.65 -6.26 22.05
N TYR A 210 -5.20 -5.70 20.97
CA TYR A 210 -6.47 -4.97 20.99
C TYR A 210 -7.66 -5.78 20.42
N TYR A 211 -7.44 -7.05 20.03
CA TYR A 211 -8.46 -7.91 19.40
C TYR A 211 -8.71 -9.23 20.10
N VAL A 212 -7.76 -9.69 20.92
CA VAL A 212 -7.96 -10.84 21.80
C VAL A 212 -8.20 -10.26 23.18
N PRO A 213 -9.45 -10.20 23.68
CA PRO A 213 -9.63 -9.96 25.10
C PRO A 213 -8.91 -11.11 25.79
N GLU A 214 -7.94 -10.80 26.65
CA GLU A 214 -7.31 -11.80 27.49
C GLU A 214 -8.43 -12.66 28.09
N GLN A 215 -8.45 -13.96 27.74
CA GLN A 215 -9.16 -14.91 28.58
C GLN A 215 -8.44 -14.84 29.91
N LYS A 216 -9.04 -14.12 30.86
CA LYS A 216 -8.65 -14.22 32.25
C LYS A 216 -8.78 -15.69 32.60
N THR A 217 -7.66 -16.39 32.68
CA THR A 217 -7.58 -17.67 33.38
C THR A 217 -7.93 -17.36 34.83
N GLU A 218 -9.15 -17.75 35.20
CA GLU A 218 -9.56 -17.94 36.61
C GLU A 218 -8.75 -19.08 37.25
#